data_AF-A0A9D2RD68-F1
#
_entry.id   AF-A0A9D2RD68-F1
#
_cell.length_a   1.000
_cell.length_b   1.000
_cell.length_c   1.000
_cell.angle_alpha   90.00
_cell.angle_beta   90.00
_cell.angle_gamma   90.00
#
_symmetry.space_group_name_H-M   'P 1'
#
loop_
_entity.id
_entity.type
_entity.pdbx_description
1 polymer ?
#
loop_
_entity_poly.entity_id
_entity_poly.type
_entity_poly.pdbx_seq_one_letter_code
_entity_poly.pdbx_strand_id
1 'polypeptide(L)'
;MKNNIAVQIESGYGDLRKSEKQAADYILNHMEEAAELPLDRLAKAAKVSQPTVLRMLKAAGYEGYRDFRYQLVAELAKTGGAERGRGSGLMYGYTLDRKEGLDAVPLNITMTTERMMEETLKNLPLTIYRKVIDALRSARLIDIYSVENSEVAAMDLMTKLLYLGLPCRHFSDAYLQQITAAGLTEADVAVGISYSGESRDTVDALKAAKQAGACTIAVTNSMEVDGKWRFTSPTHVVLAFAQAMKELEEEGGIEARSRRYTENNRLLIEKMGEMGIRPYIDSTHQGPIITTFFYPEKCHFTFSQMYEYIKDRGYAIYPGKVTEAETFRIGNIGEIYKEDIEKVCAIMKEFLEEYNHEEN
;
A
#
# COMPACT_ATOMS: atom_id res chain seq x y z
N MET A 1 11.36 13.71 -20.50
CA MET A 1 9.90 13.94 -20.59
C MET A 1 9.52 14.91 -19.48
N LYS A 2 8.69 15.91 -19.74
CA LYS A 2 8.14 16.75 -18.66
C LYS A 2 7.30 15.86 -17.73
N ASN A 3 7.43 16.08 -16.42
CA ASN A 3 6.64 15.44 -15.38
C ASN A 3 5.13 15.68 -15.63
N ASN A 4 4.30 14.63 -15.63
CA ASN A 4 2.88 14.74 -15.98
C ASN A 4 2.12 15.67 -15.00
N ILE A 5 2.52 15.70 -13.74
CA ILE A 5 2.02 16.65 -12.74
C ILE A 5 2.40 18.09 -13.10
N ALA A 6 3.63 18.31 -13.59
CA ALA A 6 4.05 19.64 -14.04
C ALA A 6 3.20 20.12 -15.21
N VAL A 7 2.98 19.26 -16.22
CA VAL A 7 2.16 19.57 -17.40
C VAL A 7 0.73 19.90 -16.99
N GLN A 8 0.17 19.16 -16.04
CA GLN A 8 -1.19 19.35 -15.56
C GLN A 8 -1.33 20.68 -14.79
N ILE A 9 -0.40 21.00 -13.89
CA ILE A 9 -0.38 22.30 -13.19
C ILE A 9 -0.16 23.46 -14.17
N GLU A 10 0.76 23.32 -15.13
CA GLU A 10 1.04 24.32 -16.16
C GLU A 10 -0.20 24.58 -17.05
N SER A 11 -0.97 23.54 -17.38
CA SER A 11 -2.15 23.65 -18.25
C SER A 11 -3.28 24.51 -17.66
N GLY A 12 -3.47 24.48 -16.34
CA GLY A 12 -4.45 25.29 -15.62
C GLY A 12 -3.88 26.61 -15.07
N TYR A 13 -2.59 26.88 -15.26
CA TYR A 13 -1.88 27.98 -14.58
C TYR A 13 -2.43 29.36 -14.95
N GLY A 14 -2.85 29.56 -16.21
CA GLY A 14 -3.39 30.82 -16.72
C GLY A 14 -4.56 31.35 -15.88
N ASP A 15 -5.44 30.44 -15.46
CA ASP A 15 -6.72 30.72 -14.81
C ASP A 15 -6.61 30.84 -13.28
N LEU A 16 -5.43 30.57 -12.71
CA LEU A 16 -5.19 30.66 -11.27
C LEU A 16 -5.15 32.12 -10.78
N ARG A 17 -5.70 32.35 -9.58
CA ARG A 17 -5.55 33.64 -8.85
C ARG A 17 -4.11 33.83 -8.38
N LYS A 18 -3.72 35.06 -8.06
CA LYS A 18 -2.35 35.40 -7.60
C LYS A 18 -1.82 34.48 -6.48
N SER A 19 -2.64 34.19 -5.49
CA SER A 19 -2.28 33.32 -4.36
C SER A 19 -2.23 31.83 -4.73
N GLU A 20 -3.01 31.41 -5.73
CA GLU A 20 -3.01 30.04 -6.26
C GLU A 20 -1.78 29.83 -7.18
N LYS A 21 -1.41 30.82 -7.99
CA LYS A 21 -0.16 30.86 -8.76
C LYS A 21 1.06 30.70 -7.86
N GLN A 22 1.09 31.40 -6.74
CA GLN A 22 2.16 31.26 -5.75
C GLN A 22 2.28 29.84 -5.17
N ALA A 23 1.16 29.14 -4.97
CA ALA A 23 1.16 27.75 -4.53
C ALA A 23 1.65 26.81 -5.66
N ALA A 24 1.21 27.04 -6.89
CA ALA A 24 1.65 26.30 -8.06
C ALA A 24 3.16 26.48 -8.31
N ASP A 25 3.68 27.71 -8.23
CA ASP A 25 5.10 28.03 -8.41
C ASP A 25 5.97 27.31 -7.38
N TYR A 26 5.55 27.28 -6.11
CA TYR A 26 6.27 26.56 -5.08
C TYR A 26 6.34 25.07 -5.42
N ILE A 27 5.22 24.45 -5.76
CA ILE A 27 5.16 23.02 -6.07
C ILE A 27 5.99 22.69 -7.31
N LEU A 28 5.90 23.48 -8.38
CA LEU A 28 6.65 23.27 -9.62
C LEU A 28 8.16 23.36 -9.41
N ASN A 29 8.62 24.24 -8.51
CA ASN A 29 10.05 24.42 -8.22
C ASN A 29 10.59 23.48 -7.13
N HIS A 30 9.71 22.86 -6.33
CA HIS A 30 10.08 22.06 -5.15
C HIS A 30 9.30 20.73 -5.08
N MET A 31 9.16 20.02 -6.20
CA MET A 31 8.30 18.84 -6.31
C MET A 31 8.66 17.70 -5.34
N GLU A 32 9.95 17.41 -5.14
CA GLU A 32 10.41 16.37 -4.21
C GLU A 32 10.06 16.72 -2.75
N GLU A 33 10.33 17.96 -2.35
CA GLU A 33 10.00 18.46 -1.02
C GLU A 33 8.47 18.51 -0.80
N ALA A 34 7.71 18.93 -1.81
CA ALA A 34 6.26 18.96 -1.77
C ALA A 34 5.63 17.57 -1.54
N ALA A 35 6.29 16.49 -1.96
CA ALA A 35 5.83 15.12 -1.73
C ALA A 35 5.97 14.67 -0.27
N GLU A 36 6.89 15.26 0.49
CA GLU A 36 7.16 14.89 1.89
C GLU A 36 6.41 15.76 2.90
N LEU A 37 6.06 17.00 2.53
CA LEU A 37 5.41 17.94 3.44
C LEU A 37 3.94 17.56 3.71
N PRO A 38 3.44 17.76 4.95
CA PRO A 38 2.00 17.83 5.21
C PRO A 38 1.41 19.18 4.72
N LEU A 39 0.08 19.23 4.48
CA LEU A 39 -0.60 20.38 3.86
C LEU A 39 -0.34 21.72 4.57
N ASP A 40 -0.30 21.72 5.89
CA ASP A 40 -0.03 22.91 6.70
C ASP A 40 1.40 23.45 6.47
N ARG A 41 2.37 22.55 6.33
CA ARG A 41 3.77 22.89 6.07
C ARG A 41 3.98 23.31 4.63
N LEU A 42 3.34 22.65 3.67
CA LEU A 42 3.37 23.05 2.27
C LEU A 42 2.77 24.46 2.09
N ALA A 43 1.61 24.73 2.70
CA ALA A 43 0.99 26.05 2.68
C ALA A 43 1.90 27.12 3.30
N LYS A 44 2.54 26.80 4.44
CA LYS A 44 3.48 27.69 5.11
C LYS A 44 4.72 27.98 4.24
N ALA A 45 5.28 26.96 3.60
CA ALA A 45 6.46 27.09 2.74
C ALA A 45 6.15 27.89 1.47
N ALA A 46 4.98 27.65 0.85
CA ALA A 46 4.46 28.44 -0.25
C ALA A 46 3.98 29.85 0.17
N LYS A 47 3.98 30.17 1.48
CA LYS A 47 3.50 31.43 2.08
C LYS A 47 2.04 31.76 1.70
N VAL A 48 1.17 30.75 1.76
CA VAL A 48 -0.27 30.85 1.49
C VAL A 48 -1.09 30.12 2.57
N SER A 49 -2.41 30.21 2.51
CA SER A 49 -3.29 29.46 3.40
C SER A 49 -3.59 28.05 2.85
N GLN A 50 -3.90 27.08 3.72
CA GLN A 50 -4.28 25.72 3.29
C GLN A 50 -5.46 25.69 2.29
N PRO A 51 -6.53 26.51 2.46
CA PRO A 51 -7.61 26.58 1.46
C PRO A 51 -7.16 27.11 0.09
N THR A 52 -6.08 27.89 0.05
CA THR A 52 -5.49 28.37 -1.21
C THR A 52 -4.80 27.25 -1.96
N VAL A 53 -4.03 26.41 -1.25
CA VAL A 53 -3.43 25.20 -1.82
C VAL A 53 -4.51 24.26 -2.36
N LEU A 54 -5.56 24.01 -1.59
CA LEU A 54 -6.66 23.13 -2.01
C LEU A 54 -7.41 23.66 -3.25
N ARG A 55 -7.66 24.97 -3.33
CA ARG A 55 -8.28 25.58 -4.52
C ARG A 55 -7.40 25.48 -5.76
N MET A 56 -6.09 25.72 -5.61
CA MET A 56 -5.13 25.56 -6.70
C MET A 56 -5.11 24.10 -7.19
N LEU A 57 -5.03 23.13 -6.28
CA LEU A 57 -5.04 21.71 -6.65
C LEU A 57 -6.34 21.31 -7.36
N LYS A 58 -7.48 21.82 -6.90
CA LYS A 58 -8.77 21.59 -7.57
C LYS A 58 -8.82 22.20 -8.97
N ALA A 59 -8.25 23.40 -9.15
CA ALA A 59 -8.14 24.04 -10.47
C ALA A 59 -7.19 23.27 -11.40
N ALA A 60 -6.18 22.60 -10.86
CA ALA A 60 -5.30 21.69 -11.60
C ALA A 60 -5.92 20.28 -11.80
N GLY A 61 -7.15 20.03 -11.35
CA GLY A 61 -7.87 18.77 -11.58
C GLY A 61 -7.62 17.67 -10.55
N TYR A 62 -7.10 17.99 -9.36
CA TYR A 62 -6.97 17.05 -8.24
C TYR A 62 -8.17 17.13 -7.29
N GLU A 63 -8.58 16.00 -6.72
CA GLU A 63 -9.72 15.95 -5.79
C GLU A 63 -9.40 16.59 -4.43
N GLY A 64 -8.11 16.69 -4.08
CA GLY A 64 -7.63 17.33 -2.88
C GLY A 64 -6.15 17.05 -2.61
N TYR A 65 -5.64 17.48 -1.45
CA TYR A 65 -4.21 17.36 -1.13
C TYR A 65 -3.69 15.92 -1.10
N ARG A 66 -4.49 14.97 -0.60
CA ARG A 66 -4.09 13.56 -0.52
C ARG A 66 -3.96 12.92 -1.90
N ASP A 67 -4.91 13.19 -2.78
CA ASP A 67 -4.91 12.73 -4.17
C ASP A 67 -3.71 13.30 -4.93
N PHE A 68 -3.53 14.62 -4.89
CA PHE A 68 -2.34 15.28 -5.43
C PHE A 68 -1.03 14.67 -4.92
N ARG A 69 -0.89 14.47 -3.60
CA ARG A 69 0.33 13.91 -3.00
C ARG A 69 0.57 12.48 -3.45
N TYR A 70 -0.47 11.65 -3.53
CA TYR A 70 -0.36 10.29 -4.03
C TYR A 70 0.12 10.27 -5.49
N GLN A 71 -0.48 11.09 -6.34
CA GLN A 71 -0.11 11.18 -7.74
C GLN A 71 1.29 11.77 -7.92
N LEU A 72 1.69 12.76 -7.12
CA LEU A 72 3.04 13.33 -7.13
C LEU A 72 4.09 12.30 -6.70
N VAL A 73 3.84 11.53 -5.64
CA VAL A 73 4.75 10.44 -5.22
C VAL A 73 4.85 9.37 -6.30
N ALA A 74 3.71 8.97 -6.89
CA ALA A 74 3.69 7.99 -7.97
C ALA A 74 4.38 8.51 -9.25
N GLU A 75 4.24 9.79 -9.55
CA GLU A 75 4.84 10.41 -10.73
C GLU A 75 6.34 10.67 -10.53
N LEU A 76 6.79 11.07 -9.34
CA LEU A 76 8.21 11.12 -9.00
C LEU A 76 8.85 9.72 -9.07
N ALA A 77 8.10 8.67 -8.71
CA ALA A 77 8.52 7.29 -8.92
C ALA A 77 8.57 6.85 -10.41
N LYS A 78 7.84 7.53 -11.31
CA LYS A 78 7.81 7.24 -12.76
C LYS A 78 8.79 8.10 -13.58
N THR A 79 8.84 9.40 -13.30
CA THR A 79 9.69 10.40 -13.98
C THR A 79 11.08 10.52 -13.39
N GLY A 80 11.32 9.99 -12.18
CA GLY A 80 12.61 9.47 -11.75
C GLY A 80 13.00 8.21 -12.54
N GLY A 81 12.80 8.25 -13.86
CA GLY A 81 12.88 7.12 -14.76
C GLY A 81 14.19 6.37 -14.57
N ALA A 82 14.05 5.08 -14.28
CA ALA A 82 15.07 4.04 -14.22
C ALA A 82 16.17 4.29 -13.17
N GLU A 83 16.18 3.42 -12.14
CA GLU A 83 17.33 3.01 -11.29
C GLU A 83 17.32 3.30 -9.78
N ARG A 84 16.29 3.92 -9.20
CA ARG A 84 16.13 3.93 -7.73
C ARG A 84 14.88 3.20 -7.24
N GLY A 85 15.05 1.90 -6.97
CA GLY A 85 14.38 1.29 -5.80
C GLY A 85 13.31 0.21 -5.99
N ARG A 86 13.13 -0.35 -7.19
CA ARG A 86 12.62 -1.74 -7.35
C ARG A 86 13.60 -2.63 -8.12
N GLY A 87 14.89 -2.30 -8.06
CA GLY A 87 15.89 -3.36 -8.04
C GLY A 87 15.71 -4.09 -6.71
N SER A 88 15.70 -5.42 -6.74
CA SER A 88 15.76 -6.24 -5.53
C SER A 88 16.71 -5.59 -4.51
N GLY A 89 16.20 -5.23 -3.32
CA GLY A 89 17.01 -4.70 -2.23
C GLY A 89 17.95 -5.77 -1.69
N LEU A 90 18.90 -6.23 -2.50
CA LEU A 90 19.86 -7.29 -2.18
C LEU A 90 20.89 -6.81 -1.14
N MET A 91 21.05 -5.50 -0.96
CA MET A 91 22.05 -4.89 -0.08
C MET A 91 21.43 -4.07 1.07
N TYR A 92 20.23 -4.45 1.53
CA TYR A 92 19.70 -4.06 2.85
C TYR A 92 19.89 -2.58 3.25
N GLY A 93 19.27 -1.66 2.49
CA GLY A 93 19.34 -0.21 2.75
C GLY A 93 20.33 0.55 1.85
N TYR A 94 21.13 -0.17 1.07
CA TYR A 94 21.98 0.38 0.01
C TYR A 94 21.46 -0.04 -1.37
N THR A 95 21.42 0.90 -2.33
CA THR A 95 21.01 0.65 -3.72
C THR A 95 22.12 1.15 -4.62
N LEU A 96 22.59 0.30 -5.55
CA LEU A 96 23.50 0.72 -6.61
C LEU A 96 22.67 1.17 -7.81
N ASP A 97 22.90 2.40 -8.25
CA ASP A 97 22.33 2.97 -9.47
C ASP A 97 23.41 2.92 -10.57
N ARG A 98 23.09 2.42 -11.78
CA ARG A 98 24.08 2.36 -12.88
C ARG A 98 24.37 3.74 -13.44
N LYS A 99 23.55 4.74 -13.14
CA LYS A 99 23.79 6.15 -13.49
C LYS A 99 24.67 6.87 -12.48
N GLU A 100 24.91 6.29 -11.30
CA GLU A 100 25.86 6.84 -10.34
C GLU A 100 27.29 6.54 -10.79
N GLY A 101 28.13 7.57 -10.74
CA GLY A 101 29.57 7.41 -10.93
C GLY A 101 30.18 6.56 -9.81
N LEU A 102 31.26 5.84 -10.11
CA LEU A 102 31.97 5.01 -9.13
C LEU A 102 32.46 5.81 -7.91
N ASP A 103 32.67 7.10 -8.08
CA ASP A 103 33.04 8.07 -7.06
C ASP A 103 31.94 8.34 -6.02
N ALA A 104 30.67 8.10 -6.36
CA ALA A 104 29.56 8.23 -5.42
C ALA A 104 29.47 7.06 -4.43
N VAL A 105 30.03 5.89 -4.77
CA VAL A 105 29.91 4.66 -3.98
C VAL A 105 30.46 4.81 -2.55
N PRO A 106 31.69 5.32 -2.31
CA PRO A 106 32.20 5.52 -0.96
C PRO A 106 31.28 6.43 -0.12
N LEU A 107 30.83 7.56 -0.68
CA LEU A 107 29.96 8.51 0.01
C LEU A 107 28.62 7.87 0.38
N ASN A 108 28.00 7.17 -0.57
CA ASN A 108 26.69 6.54 -0.37
C ASN A 108 26.76 5.41 0.68
N ILE A 109 27.83 4.62 0.70
CA ILE A 109 28.05 3.59 1.73
C ILE A 109 28.21 4.25 3.10
N THR A 110 29.02 5.31 3.21
CA THR A 110 29.24 6.03 4.47
C THR A 110 27.94 6.61 5.00
N MET A 111 27.21 7.37 4.18
CA MET A 111 25.93 7.98 4.58
C MET A 111 24.87 6.93 4.96
N THR A 112 24.80 5.82 4.23
CA THR A 112 23.88 4.73 4.55
C THR A 112 24.22 4.12 5.91
N THR A 113 25.50 3.89 6.17
CA THR A 113 25.99 3.34 7.44
C THR A 113 25.71 4.28 8.60
N GLU A 114 26.00 5.57 8.45
CA GLU A 114 25.70 6.60 9.45
C GLU A 114 24.21 6.59 9.82
N ARG A 115 23.33 6.61 8.82
CA ARG A 115 21.88 6.53 9.03
C ARG A 115 21.46 5.27 9.78
N MET A 116 21.99 4.10 9.40
CA MET A 116 21.67 2.83 10.08
C MET A 116 22.14 2.83 11.54
N MET A 117 23.31 3.38 11.84
CA MET A 117 23.80 3.52 13.21
C MET A 117 22.92 4.47 14.03
N GLU A 118 22.52 5.61 13.45
CA GLU A 118 21.60 6.54 14.11
C GLU A 118 20.23 5.91 14.40
N GLU A 119 19.65 5.20 13.43
CA GLU A 119 18.37 4.51 13.60
C GLU A 119 18.47 3.41 14.67
N THR A 120 19.57 2.67 14.69
CA THR A 120 19.83 1.66 15.72
C THR A 120 19.86 2.30 17.11
N LEU A 121 20.58 3.41 17.27
CA LEU A 121 20.67 4.11 18.56
C LEU A 121 19.33 4.68 19.01
N LYS A 122 18.55 5.27 18.09
CA LYS A 122 17.21 5.82 18.36
C LYS A 122 16.24 4.73 18.83
N ASN A 123 16.37 3.51 18.30
CA ASN A 123 15.47 2.39 18.56
C ASN A 123 16.02 1.36 19.56
N LEU A 124 17.06 1.70 20.34
CA LEU A 124 17.65 0.79 21.33
C LEU A 124 17.01 1.00 22.72
N PRO A 125 16.01 0.19 23.12
CA PRO A 125 15.44 0.28 24.47
C PRO A 125 16.46 -0.18 25.52
N LEU A 126 16.99 0.76 26.31
CA LEU A 126 18.00 0.50 27.34
C LEU A 126 17.57 -0.57 28.36
N THR A 127 16.26 -0.69 28.64
CA THR A 127 15.73 -1.71 29.54
C THR A 127 15.90 -3.13 28.97
N ILE A 128 15.63 -3.33 27.67
CA ILE A 128 15.84 -4.64 27.02
C ILE A 128 17.33 -4.92 26.88
N TYR A 129 18.12 -3.90 26.52
CA TYR A 129 19.57 -4.01 26.41
C TYR A 129 20.21 -4.56 27.69
N ARG A 130 19.82 -4.04 28.86
CA ARG A 130 20.29 -4.55 30.16
C ARG A 130 19.88 -6.00 30.42
N LYS A 131 18.61 -6.35 30.15
CA LYS A 131 18.12 -7.73 30.30
C LYS A 131 18.89 -8.72 29.42
N VAL A 132 19.23 -8.32 28.20
CA VAL A 132 20.04 -9.13 27.28
C VAL A 132 21.45 -9.35 27.84
N ILE A 133 22.09 -8.29 28.36
CA ILE A 133 23.41 -8.42 29.01
C ILE A 133 23.36 -9.39 30.19
N ASP A 134 22.36 -9.25 31.07
CA ASP A 134 22.22 -10.10 32.26
C ASP A 134 22.00 -11.57 31.89
N ALA A 135 21.20 -11.83 30.84
CA ALA A 135 20.97 -13.17 30.32
C ALA A 135 22.26 -13.78 29.76
N LEU A 136 22.99 -13.06 28.88
CA LEU A 136 24.24 -13.54 28.29
C LEU A 136 25.32 -13.80 29.35
N ARG A 137 25.44 -12.91 30.35
CA ARG A 137 26.43 -13.03 31.43
C ARG A 137 26.16 -14.25 32.33
N SER A 138 24.90 -14.61 32.53
CA SER A 138 24.49 -15.69 33.43
C SER A 138 24.36 -17.05 32.73
N ALA A 139 24.49 -17.07 31.40
CA ALA A 139 24.34 -18.26 30.59
C ALA A 139 25.48 -19.26 30.86
N ARG A 140 25.11 -20.53 31.02
CA ARG A 140 26.06 -21.65 31.01
C ARG A 140 26.63 -21.87 29.61
N LEU A 141 25.80 -21.71 28.58
CA LEU A 141 26.16 -21.80 27.18
C LEU A 141 25.34 -20.80 26.36
N ILE A 142 25.96 -20.17 25.37
CA ILE A 142 25.31 -19.27 24.40
C ILE A 142 25.42 -19.89 23.00
N ASP A 143 24.32 -20.36 22.45
CA ASP A 143 24.27 -20.81 21.05
C ASP A 143 23.76 -19.67 20.15
N ILE A 144 24.47 -19.42 19.05
CA ILE A 144 24.18 -18.36 18.09
C ILE A 144 23.78 -18.97 16.75
N TYR A 145 22.63 -18.56 16.25
CA TYR A 145 21.99 -19.09 15.04
C TYR A 145 21.82 -17.99 13.99
N SER A 146 22.21 -18.28 12.76
CA SER A 146 22.10 -17.35 11.64
C SER A 146 22.17 -18.10 10.31
N VAL A 147 21.77 -17.46 9.21
CA VAL A 147 22.00 -17.96 7.86
C VAL A 147 22.55 -16.85 6.97
N GLU A 148 23.41 -17.23 6.01
CA GLU A 148 23.93 -16.37 4.95
C GLU A 148 24.54 -15.06 5.49
N ASN A 149 24.10 -13.90 4.99
CA ASN A 149 24.66 -12.59 5.32
C ASN A 149 24.62 -12.27 6.83
N SER A 150 23.72 -12.88 7.60
CA SER A 150 23.64 -12.67 9.05
C SER A 150 24.79 -13.35 9.81
N GLU A 151 25.52 -14.26 9.16
CA GLU A 151 26.67 -14.96 9.75
C GLU A 151 27.81 -14.00 10.11
N VAL A 152 28.00 -12.92 9.34
CA VAL A 152 29.06 -11.93 9.63
C VAL A 152 28.84 -11.31 11.02
N ALA A 153 27.61 -10.92 11.34
CA ALA A 153 27.26 -10.39 12.65
C ALA A 153 27.31 -11.47 13.74
N ALA A 154 26.91 -12.70 13.42
CA ALA A 154 26.93 -13.82 14.36
C ALA A 154 28.35 -14.23 14.76
N MET A 155 29.27 -14.30 13.79
CA MET A 155 30.69 -14.61 14.03
C MET A 155 31.39 -13.49 14.79
N ASP A 156 31.08 -12.22 14.51
CA ASP A 156 31.59 -11.08 15.27
C ASP A 156 31.10 -11.13 16.73
N LEU A 157 29.82 -11.42 16.96
CA LEU A 157 29.27 -11.63 18.30
C LEU A 157 29.97 -12.79 19.03
N MET A 158 30.11 -13.94 18.37
CA MET A 158 30.82 -15.11 18.93
C MET A 158 32.24 -14.73 19.35
N THR A 159 32.98 -14.05 18.47
CA THR A 159 34.37 -13.63 18.73
C THR A 159 34.45 -12.72 19.96
N LYS A 160 33.53 -11.75 20.07
CA LYS A 160 33.47 -10.84 21.23
C LYS A 160 33.11 -11.57 22.53
N LEU A 161 32.18 -12.52 22.49
CA LEU A 161 31.84 -13.34 23.66
C LEU A 161 33.03 -14.21 24.11
N LEU A 162 33.79 -14.77 23.16
CA LEU A 162 35.01 -15.52 23.45
C LEU A 162 36.09 -14.65 24.10
N TYR A 163 36.29 -13.41 23.63
CA TYR A 163 37.21 -12.47 24.29
C TYR A 163 36.80 -12.16 25.75
N LEU A 164 35.51 -12.26 26.06
CA LEU A 164 34.98 -12.08 27.42
C LEU A 164 35.02 -13.38 28.25
N GLY A 165 35.49 -14.49 27.68
CA GLY A 165 35.54 -15.80 28.35
C GLY A 165 34.18 -16.48 28.49
N LEU A 166 33.18 -16.06 27.73
CA LEU A 166 31.83 -16.64 27.79
C LEU A 166 31.74 -17.89 26.91
N PRO A 167 31.22 -19.03 27.44
CA PRO A 167 31.02 -20.24 26.65
C PRO A 167 29.98 -20.01 25.55
N CYS A 168 30.41 -20.05 24.29
CA CYS A 168 29.51 -19.82 23.16
C CYS A 168 29.88 -20.67 21.94
N ARG A 169 28.88 -20.85 21.06
CA ARG A 169 28.99 -21.59 19.79
C ARG A 169 28.17 -20.88 18.73
N HIS A 170 28.55 -21.05 17.46
CA HIS A 170 27.83 -20.53 16.32
C HIS A 170 27.50 -21.68 15.36
N PHE A 171 26.26 -21.69 14.86
CA PHE A 171 25.79 -22.65 13.88
C PHE A 171 25.10 -21.93 12.73
N SER A 172 25.67 -22.06 11.53
CA SER A 172 25.07 -21.59 10.28
C SER A 172 24.30 -22.66 9.53
N ASP A 173 24.66 -23.94 9.72
CA ASP A 173 23.94 -25.06 9.11
C ASP A 173 22.55 -25.27 9.75
N ALA A 174 21.50 -25.28 8.92
CA ALA A 174 20.12 -25.37 9.37
C ALA A 174 19.81 -26.64 10.19
N TYR A 175 20.41 -27.79 9.85
CA TYR A 175 20.20 -29.03 10.59
C TYR A 175 20.88 -28.98 11.95
N LEU A 176 22.12 -28.49 12.00
CA LEU A 176 22.84 -28.35 13.26
C LEU A 176 22.15 -27.36 14.20
N GLN A 177 21.63 -26.24 13.67
CA GLN A 177 20.83 -25.28 14.45
C GLN A 177 19.67 -25.97 15.18
N GLN A 178 18.93 -26.86 14.51
CA GLN A 178 17.80 -27.58 15.12
C GLN A 178 18.27 -28.58 16.20
N ILE A 179 19.31 -29.36 15.89
CA ILE A 179 19.84 -30.39 16.81
C ILE A 179 20.32 -29.74 18.11
N THR A 180 21.06 -28.64 18.00
CA THR A 180 21.64 -27.97 19.17
C THR A 180 20.57 -27.22 19.94
N ALA A 181 19.64 -26.53 19.26
CA ALA A 181 18.55 -25.80 19.90
C ALA A 181 17.65 -26.70 20.74
N ALA A 182 17.32 -27.89 20.26
CA ALA A 182 16.49 -28.85 20.99
C ALA A 182 17.20 -29.42 22.25
N GLY A 183 18.53 -29.33 22.33
CA GLY A 183 19.33 -29.80 23.46
C GLY A 183 19.67 -28.73 24.51
N LEU A 184 19.18 -27.50 24.32
CA LEU A 184 19.38 -26.43 25.30
C LEU A 184 18.49 -26.61 26.54
N THR A 185 18.83 -25.90 27.60
CA THR A 185 18.12 -25.93 28.89
C THR A 185 17.86 -24.51 29.40
N GLU A 186 17.14 -24.38 30.51
CA GLU A 186 16.90 -23.09 31.19
C GLU A 186 18.16 -22.36 31.65
N ALA A 187 19.30 -23.05 31.74
CA ALA A 187 20.60 -22.47 32.06
C ALA A 187 21.30 -21.85 30.84
N ASP A 188 20.75 -22.01 29.64
CA ASP A 188 21.38 -21.61 28.37
C ASP A 188 20.64 -20.47 27.68
N VAL A 189 21.33 -19.83 26.74
CA VAL A 189 20.80 -18.74 25.93
C VAL A 189 20.95 -19.10 24.45
N ALA A 190 19.89 -18.88 23.68
CA ALA A 190 19.92 -18.93 22.22
C ALA A 190 19.78 -17.52 21.62
N VAL A 191 20.69 -17.15 20.74
CA VAL A 191 20.68 -15.87 20.00
C VAL A 191 20.43 -16.15 18.53
N GLY A 192 19.32 -15.66 17.98
CA GLY A 192 19.04 -15.76 16.54
C GLY A 192 19.24 -14.41 15.86
N ILE A 193 20.03 -14.39 14.79
CA ILE A 193 20.28 -13.18 13.99
C ILE A 193 19.65 -13.39 12.61
N SER A 194 18.64 -12.58 12.30
CA SER A 194 17.98 -12.56 10.99
C SER A 194 17.56 -11.14 10.67
N TYR A 195 18.11 -10.58 9.59
CA TYR A 195 17.77 -9.22 9.17
C TYR A 195 16.27 -9.04 8.92
N SER A 196 15.63 -9.98 8.21
CA SER A 196 14.20 -9.92 7.91
C SER A 196 13.32 -10.28 9.10
N GLY A 197 13.84 -11.07 10.06
CA GLY A 197 13.04 -11.70 11.09
C GLY A 197 12.24 -12.93 10.61
N GLU A 198 12.43 -13.34 9.35
CA GLU A 198 11.63 -14.38 8.67
C GLU A 198 12.47 -15.57 8.18
N SER A 199 13.78 -15.58 8.45
CA SER A 199 14.66 -16.70 8.08
C SER A 199 14.21 -17.99 8.78
N ARG A 200 13.47 -18.84 8.06
CA ARG A 200 12.77 -20.01 8.63
C ARG A 200 13.66 -20.84 9.53
N ASP A 201 14.86 -21.20 9.07
CA ASP A 201 15.73 -22.12 9.80
C ASP A 201 16.20 -21.51 11.15
N THR A 202 16.57 -20.23 11.15
CA THR A 202 16.94 -19.50 12.37
C THR A 202 15.74 -19.27 13.29
N VAL A 203 14.58 -18.93 12.74
CA VAL A 203 13.34 -18.73 13.49
C VAL A 203 12.89 -20.03 14.17
N ASP A 204 12.92 -21.14 13.44
CA ASP A 204 12.52 -22.44 13.96
C ASP A 204 13.53 -22.95 15.01
N ALA A 205 14.83 -22.66 14.86
CA ALA A 205 15.83 -22.98 15.87
C ALA A 205 15.58 -22.20 17.17
N LEU A 206 15.27 -20.90 17.08
CA LEU A 206 14.88 -20.12 18.26
C LEU A 206 13.60 -20.65 18.91
N LYS A 207 12.60 -21.09 18.13
CA LYS A 207 11.40 -21.73 18.68
C LYS A 207 11.74 -23.03 19.41
N ALA A 208 12.58 -23.88 18.82
CA ALA A 208 13.04 -25.12 19.43
C ALA A 208 13.78 -24.86 20.74
N ALA A 209 14.69 -23.89 20.77
CA ALA A 209 15.39 -23.47 21.98
C ALA A 209 14.43 -22.99 23.09
N LYS A 210 13.43 -22.20 22.71
CA LYS A 210 12.38 -21.75 23.64
C LYS A 210 11.56 -22.91 24.19
N GLN A 211 11.21 -23.89 23.36
CA GLN A 211 10.50 -25.10 23.77
C GLN A 211 11.33 -25.97 24.72
N ALA A 212 12.65 -25.99 24.53
CA ALA A 212 13.60 -26.66 25.43
C ALA A 212 13.84 -25.90 26.76
N GLY A 213 13.25 -24.71 26.91
CA GLY A 213 13.30 -23.91 28.13
C GLY A 213 14.39 -22.83 28.16
N ALA A 214 15.20 -22.71 27.11
CA ALA A 214 16.26 -21.72 27.04
C ALA A 214 15.73 -20.29 26.91
N CYS A 215 16.52 -19.33 27.42
CA CYS A 215 16.28 -17.93 27.15
C CYS A 215 16.58 -17.62 25.66
N THR A 216 15.70 -16.89 24.98
CA THR A 216 15.86 -16.59 23.55
C THR A 216 16.00 -15.08 23.32
N ILE A 217 16.96 -14.72 22.47
CA ILE A 217 17.26 -13.34 22.06
C ILE A 217 17.21 -13.29 20.53
N ALA A 218 16.48 -12.33 19.97
CA ALA A 218 16.42 -12.09 18.54
C ALA A 218 17.10 -10.75 18.21
N VAL A 219 17.94 -10.76 17.16
CA VAL A 219 18.55 -9.57 16.56
C VAL A 219 18.02 -9.45 15.13
N THR A 220 17.21 -8.42 14.88
CA THR A 220 16.47 -8.22 13.62
C THR A 220 16.33 -6.74 13.30
N ASN A 221 16.13 -6.43 12.01
CA ASN A 221 15.77 -5.10 11.53
C ASN A 221 14.25 -4.89 11.44
N SER A 222 13.47 -5.98 11.45
CA SER A 222 12.01 -5.94 11.49
C SER A 222 11.52 -6.24 12.90
N MET A 223 11.00 -5.22 13.57
CA MET A 223 10.28 -5.39 14.84
C MET A 223 8.80 -5.05 14.61
N GLU A 224 8.03 -6.05 14.15
CA GLU A 224 6.67 -6.21 14.66
C GLU A 224 6.79 -6.69 16.12
N VAL A 225 6.97 -5.75 17.05
CA VAL A 225 6.91 -6.08 18.46
C VAL A 225 5.49 -5.79 18.93
N ASP A 226 4.77 -6.86 19.28
CA ASP A 226 3.43 -6.86 19.90
C ASP A 226 2.24 -6.48 19.00
N GLY A 227 2.29 -6.77 17.69
CA GLY A 227 1.21 -6.40 16.76
C GLY A 227 1.01 -4.88 16.63
N LYS A 228 1.99 -4.10 17.08
CA LYS A 228 1.99 -2.66 16.98
C LYS A 228 2.72 -2.24 15.71
N TRP A 229 1.95 -1.56 14.88
CA TRP A 229 2.40 -0.90 13.68
C TRP A 229 3.49 0.12 14.01
N ARG A 230 4.51 0.24 13.15
CA ARG A 230 5.59 1.25 13.25
C ARG A 230 5.06 2.70 13.26
N PHE A 231 3.82 2.91 12.84
CA PHE A 231 3.07 4.18 12.85
C PHE A 231 1.69 3.97 13.50
N THR A 232 0.88 5.03 13.65
CA THR A 232 -0.53 4.90 14.06
C THR A 232 -1.24 3.87 13.18
N SER A 233 -1.78 2.82 13.79
CA SER A 233 -2.50 1.77 13.06
C SER A 233 -3.64 2.38 12.24
N PRO A 234 -3.91 1.89 11.02
CA PRO A 234 -5.05 2.33 10.22
C PRO A 234 -6.34 1.73 10.78
N THR A 235 -6.65 2.05 12.05
CA THR A 235 -7.66 1.38 12.88
C THR A 235 -9.01 1.30 12.18
N HIS A 236 -9.45 2.40 11.54
CA HIS A 236 -10.72 2.41 10.80
C HIS A 236 -10.73 1.45 9.61
N VAL A 237 -9.62 1.31 8.88
CA VAL A 237 -9.52 0.40 7.73
C VAL A 237 -9.51 -1.05 8.20
N VAL A 238 -8.76 -1.35 9.27
CA VAL A 238 -8.71 -2.70 9.85
C VAL A 238 -10.06 -3.11 10.43
N LEU A 239 -10.74 -2.20 11.12
CA LEU A 239 -12.09 -2.44 11.64
C LEU A 239 -13.10 -2.64 10.50
N ALA A 240 -13.04 -1.81 9.45
CA ALA A 240 -13.91 -1.96 8.28
C ALA A 240 -13.68 -3.30 7.57
N PHE A 241 -12.42 -3.72 7.40
CA PHE A 241 -12.08 -5.01 6.80
C PHE A 241 -12.56 -6.17 7.68
N ALA A 242 -12.31 -6.12 8.99
CA ALA A 242 -12.78 -7.15 9.92
C ALA A 242 -14.31 -7.28 9.93
N GLN A 243 -15.03 -6.16 9.82
CA GLN A 243 -16.48 -6.16 9.70
C GLN A 243 -16.94 -6.75 8.36
N ALA A 244 -16.31 -6.38 7.24
CA ALA A 244 -16.61 -6.94 5.91
C ALA A 244 -16.39 -8.47 5.84
N MET A 245 -15.42 -8.99 6.59
CA MET A 245 -15.20 -10.45 6.70
C MET A 245 -16.32 -11.15 7.46
N LYS A 246 -16.85 -10.55 8.54
CA LYS A 246 -18.02 -11.10 9.25
C LYS A 246 -19.26 -11.11 8.37
N GLU A 247 -19.52 -10.01 7.67
CA GLU A 247 -20.63 -9.91 6.72
C GLU A 247 -20.51 -10.94 5.58
N LEU A 248 -19.29 -11.21 5.11
CA LEU A 248 -19.04 -12.28 4.13
C LEU A 248 -19.38 -13.66 4.70
N GLU A 249 -19.01 -13.95 5.94
CA GLU A 249 -19.34 -15.22 6.59
C GLU A 249 -20.84 -15.37 6.83
N GLU A 250 -21.51 -14.31 7.33
CA GLU A 250 -22.96 -14.26 7.55
C GLU A 250 -23.76 -14.44 6.26
N GLU A 251 -23.28 -13.88 5.14
CA GLU A 251 -23.86 -14.07 3.82
C GLU A 251 -23.74 -15.52 3.29
N GLY A 252 -22.84 -16.34 3.86
CA GLY A 252 -22.58 -17.71 3.40
C GLY A 252 -21.29 -17.86 2.57
N GLY A 253 -20.35 -16.93 2.74
CA GLY A 253 -19.03 -16.96 2.13
C GLY A 253 -19.01 -16.53 0.66
N ILE A 254 -17.87 -16.81 0.02
CA ILE A 254 -17.59 -16.37 -1.37
C ILE A 254 -18.63 -16.92 -2.34
N GLU A 255 -19.08 -18.15 -2.15
CA GLU A 255 -20.06 -18.79 -3.05
C GLU A 255 -21.42 -18.08 -3.02
N ALA A 256 -21.92 -17.71 -1.84
CA ALA A 256 -23.18 -16.99 -1.70
C ALA A 256 -23.11 -15.59 -2.31
N ARG A 257 -22.02 -14.87 -2.05
CA ARG A 257 -21.77 -13.55 -2.65
C ARG A 257 -21.65 -13.60 -4.16
N SER A 258 -20.96 -14.62 -4.68
CA SER A 258 -20.86 -14.86 -6.13
C SER A 258 -22.23 -15.13 -6.76
N ARG A 259 -23.11 -15.87 -6.08
CA ARG A 259 -24.49 -16.08 -6.54
C ARG A 259 -25.26 -14.76 -6.59
N ARG A 260 -25.24 -13.97 -5.52
CA ARG A 260 -25.90 -12.65 -5.49
C ARG A 260 -25.42 -11.73 -6.60
N TYR A 261 -24.10 -11.64 -6.81
CA TYR A 261 -23.55 -10.81 -7.90
C TYR A 261 -24.02 -11.31 -9.27
N THR A 262 -24.06 -12.63 -9.48
CA THR A 262 -24.55 -13.22 -10.74
C THR A 262 -26.04 -12.95 -10.97
N GLU A 263 -26.87 -13.07 -9.93
CA GLU A 263 -28.31 -12.81 -9.99
C GLU A 263 -28.61 -11.33 -10.25
N ASN A 264 -27.94 -10.42 -9.52
CA ASN A 264 -28.04 -8.99 -9.75
C ASN A 264 -27.61 -8.61 -11.18
N ASN A 265 -26.53 -9.20 -11.67
CA ASN A 265 -26.04 -8.96 -13.02
C ASN A 265 -27.05 -9.38 -14.08
N ARG A 266 -27.64 -10.57 -13.92
CA ARG A 266 -28.69 -11.08 -14.82
C ARG A 266 -29.91 -10.16 -14.82
N LEU A 267 -30.39 -9.78 -13.64
CA LEU A 267 -31.54 -8.88 -13.50
C LEU A 267 -31.27 -7.51 -14.13
N LEU A 268 -30.06 -6.97 -13.92
CA LEU A 268 -29.64 -5.73 -14.52
C LEU A 268 -29.68 -5.81 -16.05
N ILE A 269 -29.12 -6.87 -16.65
CA ILE A 269 -29.13 -7.06 -18.11
C ILE A 269 -30.58 -7.19 -18.63
N GLU A 270 -31.43 -7.94 -17.94
CA GLU A 270 -32.85 -8.10 -18.29
C GLU A 270 -33.58 -6.74 -18.30
N LYS A 271 -33.47 -5.99 -17.21
CA LYS A 271 -34.11 -4.67 -17.06
C LYS A 271 -33.60 -3.64 -18.05
N MET A 272 -32.30 -3.64 -18.33
CA MET A 272 -31.70 -2.78 -19.34
C MET A 272 -32.20 -3.16 -20.74
N GLY A 273 -32.35 -4.47 -21.01
CA GLY A 273 -32.93 -4.99 -22.24
C GLY A 273 -34.39 -4.56 -22.46
N GLU A 274 -35.21 -4.50 -21.42
CA GLU A 274 -36.58 -3.95 -21.48
C GLU A 274 -36.60 -2.48 -21.95
N MET A 275 -35.53 -1.73 -21.70
CA MET A 275 -35.34 -0.34 -22.14
C MET A 275 -34.61 -0.22 -23.49
N GLY A 276 -34.36 -1.34 -24.18
CA GLY A 276 -33.62 -1.37 -25.45
C GLY A 276 -32.10 -1.20 -25.30
N ILE A 277 -31.57 -1.27 -24.08
CA ILE A 277 -30.13 -1.13 -23.81
C ILE A 277 -29.50 -2.52 -23.71
N ARG A 278 -28.58 -2.81 -24.63
CA ARG A 278 -27.93 -4.12 -24.74
C ARG A 278 -26.49 -4.12 -24.19
N PRO A 279 -26.02 -5.24 -23.60
CA PRO A 279 -24.64 -5.38 -23.18
C PRO A 279 -23.69 -5.38 -24.39
N TYR A 280 -22.45 -4.93 -24.18
CA TYR A 280 -21.39 -4.87 -25.20
C TYR A 280 -20.82 -6.24 -25.53
N ILE A 281 -20.68 -7.10 -24.52
CA ILE A 281 -20.14 -8.45 -24.63
C ILE A 281 -21.29 -9.45 -24.46
N ASP A 282 -21.24 -10.55 -25.19
CA ASP A 282 -22.21 -11.64 -25.08
C ASP A 282 -22.13 -12.33 -23.70
N SER A 283 -23.28 -12.89 -23.27
CA SER A 283 -23.44 -13.59 -22.00
C SER A 283 -22.41 -14.70 -21.73
N THR A 284 -21.85 -15.32 -22.77
CA THR A 284 -20.81 -16.36 -22.67
C THR A 284 -19.46 -15.86 -22.16
N HIS A 285 -19.17 -14.57 -22.26
CA HIS A 285 -17.89 -13.96 -21.86
C HIS A 285 -18.06 -12.88 -20.78
N GLN A 286 -19.29 -12.68 -20.30
CA GLN A 286 -19.64 -11.60 -19.38
C GLN A 286 -19.36 -12.02 -17.92
N GLY A 287 -18.62 -11.18 -17.20
CA GLY A 287 -18.40 -11.35 -15.76
C GLY A 287 -19.58 -10.83 -14.93
N PRO A 288 -19.80 -11.34 -13.70
CA PRO A 288 -21.01 -11.07 -12.91
C PRO A 288 -20.97 -9.74 -12.11
N ILE A 289 -19.92 -8.93 -12.28
CA ILE A 289 -19.63 -7.80 -11.38
C ILE A 289 -19.82 -6.44 -12.06
N ILE A 290 -19.39 -6.32 -13.31
CA ILE A 290 -19.46 -5.06 -14.08
C ILE A 290 -19.97 -5.40 -15.47
N THR A 291 -21.09 -4.80 -15.85
CA THR A 291 -21.62 -4.91 -17.21
C THR A 291 -21.31 -3.64 -17.98
N THR A 292 -20.76 -3.81 -19.17
CA THR A 292 -20.60 -2.73 -20.14
C THR A 292 -21.82 -2.74 -21.06
N PHE A 293 -22.52 -1.62 -21.16
CA PHE A 293 -23.68 -1.44 -22.02
C PHE A 293 -23.35 -0.49 -23.17
N PHE A 294 -23.97 -0.74 -24.34
CA PHE A 294 -23.97 0.24 -25.41
C PHE A 294 -24.76 1.49 -24.99
N TYR A 295 -24.29 2.64 -25.45
CA TYR A 295 -25.10 3.84 -25.38
C TYR A 295 -26.38 3.67 -26.23
N PRO A 296 -27.57 4.14 -25.79
CA PRO A 296 -28.80 3.94 -26.55
C PRO A 296 -28.71 4.54 -27.96
N GLU A 297 -29.24 3.85 -28.97
CA GLU A 297 -29.28 4.38 -30.33
C GLU A 297 -30.25 5.56 -30.42
N LYS A 298 -29.87 6.63 -31.14
CA LYS A 298 -30.69 7.83 -31.37
C LYS A 298 -31.16 8.55 -30.10
N CYS A 299 -30.33 8.57 -29.06
CA CYS A 299 -30.65 9.32 -27.85
C CYS A 299 -30.30 10.81 -27.97
N HIS A 300 -31.10 11.66 -27.31
CA HIS A 300 -30.95 13.12 -27.33
C HIS A 300 -30.29 13.69 -26.05
N PHE A 301 -29.67 12.83 -25.24
CA PHE A 301 -29.00 13.20 -24.00
C PHE A 301 -27.52 12.79 -24.00
N THR A 302 -26.75 13.43 -23.11
CA THR A 302 -25.34 13.12 -22.84
C THR A 302 -25.19 12.21 -21.62
N PHE A 303 -24.10 11.44 -21.56
CA PHE A 303 -23.82 10.60 -20.40
C PHE A 303 -23.75 11.41 -19.10
N SER A 304 -23.21 12.62 -19.16
CA SER A 304 -23.15 13.52 -18.00
C SER A 304 -24.55 13.90 -17.47
N GLN A 305 -25.52 14.13 -18.35
CA GLN A 305 -26.91 14.39 -17.94
C GLN A 305 -27.54 13.16 -17.26
N MET A 306 -27.36 11.98 -17.85
CA MET A 306 -27.83 10.72 -17.27
C MET A 306 -27.17 10.45 -15.90
N TYR A 307 -25.85 10.64 -15.81
CA TYR A 307 -25.07 10.42 -14.60
C TYR A 307 -25.51 11.34 -13.46
N GLU A 308 -25.60 12.66 -13.69
CA GLU A 308 -26.05 13.58 -12.64
C GLU A 308 -27.51 13.31 -12.24
N TYR A 309 -28.39 12.96 -13.17
CA TYR A 309 -29.79 12.61 -12.86
C TYR A 309 -29.90 11.39 -11.91
N ILE A 310 -29.09 10.35 -12.16
CA ILE A 310 -29.03 9.13 -11.34
C ILE A 310 -28.35 9.42 -9.99
N LYS A 311 -27.29 10.23 -9.98
CA LYS A 311 -26.53 10.64 -8.80
C LYS A 311 -27.33 11.49 -7.83
N ASP A 312 -28.13 12.43 -8.32
CA ASP A 312 -29.04 13.24 -7.50
C ASP A 312 -30.09 12.38 -6.79
N ARG A 313 -30.33 11.15 -7.29
CA ARG A 313 -31.22 10.14 -6.69
C ARG A 313 -30.47 9.09 -5.86
N GLY A 314 -29.20 9.32 -5.55
CA GLY A 314 -28.41 8.52 -4.61
C GLY A 314 -27.63 7.35 -5.22
N TYR A 315 -27.58 7.22 -6.55
CA TYR A 315 -26.89 6.13 -7.24
C TYR A 315 -25.73 6.64 -8.09
N ALA A 316 -24.59 5.95 -8.08
CA ALA A 316 -23.45 6.29 -8.93
C ALA A 316 -23.24 5.20 -9.98
N ILE A 317 -23.12 5.61 -11.25
CA ILE A 317 -22.71 4.73 -12.36
C ILE A 317 -21.36 5.19 -12.91
N TYR A 318 -20.60 4.29 -13.52
CA TYR A 318 -19.23 4.59 -13.95
C TYR A 318 -19.17 5.08 -15.40
N PRO A 319 -18.55 6.24 -15.68
CA PRO A 319 -18.16 6.59 -17.04
C PRO A 319 -17.11 5.59 -17.51
N GLY A 320 -17.39 4.88 -18.60
CA GLY A 320 -16.46 3.88 -19.14
C GLY A 320 -16.62 3.76 -20.64
N LYS A 321 -15.83 4.54 -21.39
CA LYS A 321 -15.68 4.34 -22.83
C LYS A 321 -14.66 3.21 -23.06
N VAL A 322 -15.07 2.14 -23.72
CA VAL A 322 -14.12 1.24 -24.39
C VAL A 322 -13.67 1.97 -25.66
N THR A 323 -12.39 1.89 -26.03
CA THR A 323 -11.75 2.70 -27.08
C THR A 323 -12.41 2.63 -28.46
N GLU A 324 -13.29 1.66 -28.72
CA GLU A 324 -13.88 1.37 -30.02
C GLU A 324 -15.42 1.48 -30.06
N ALA A 325 -16.09 1.82 -28.95
CA ALA A 325 -17.55 1.95 -28.90
C ALA A 325 -18.03 2.96 -27.85
N GLU A 326 -19.12 3.67 -28.15
CA GLU A 326 -19.82 4.51 -27.16
C GLU A 326 -20.56 3.59 -26.18
N THR A 327 -19.96 3.44 -24.99
CA THR A 327 -20.43 2.54 -23.93
C THR A 327 -20.45 3.24 -22.57
N PHE A 328 -21.16 2.64 -21.63
CA PHE A 328 -21.06 2.97 -20.20
C PHE A 328 -21.07 1.71 -19.36
N ARG A 329 -20.71 1.82 -18.07
CA ARG A 329 -20.58 0.66 -17.18
C ARG A 329 -21.44 0.82 -15.94
N ILE A 330 -22.08 -0.27 -15.55
CA ILE A 330 -22.76 -0.39 -14.27
C ILE A 330 -22.13 -1.56 -13.52
N GLY A 331 -21.67 -1.29 -12.29
CA GLY A 331 -21.15 -2.29 -11.38
C GLY A 331 -22.21 -2.68 -10.35
N ASN A 332 -22.34 -3.97 -10.09
CA ASN A 332 -23.25 -4.53 -9.09
C ASN A 332 -22.48 -5.24 -7.96
N ILE A 333 -21.36 -4.63 -7.55
CA ILE A 333 -20.39 -5.12 -6.55
C ILE A 333 -20.58 -4.43 -5.19
N GLY A 334 -20.26 -5.14 -4.12
CA GLY A 334 -20.38 -4.66 -2.74
C GLY A 334 -21.75 -4.97 -2.15
N GLU A 335 -22.28 -4.05 -1.34
CA GLU A 335 -23.58 -4.15 -0.66
C GLU A 335 -24.72 -3.69 -1.59
N ILE A 336 -24.80 -4.30 -2.76
CA ILE A 336 -25.86 -4.07 -3.76
C ILE A 336 -26.78 -5.28 -3.80
N TYR A 337 -28.08 -5.05 -3.67
CA TYR A 337 -29.11 -6.08 -3.63
C TYR A 337 -30.09 -5.94 -4.78
N LYS A 338 -31.00 -6.90 -4.90
CA LYS A 338 -32.01 -6.94 -5.97
C LYS A 338 -32.78 -5.62 -6.05
N GLU A 339 -33.19 -5.09 -4.90
CA GLU A 339 -33.98 -3.86 -4.78
C GLU A 339 -33.21 -2.64 -5.29
N ASP A 340 -31.88 -2.64 -5.18
CA ASP A 340 -31.03 -1.57 -5.71
C ASP A 340 -30.96 -1.61 -7.23
N ILE A 341 -30.89 -2.82 -7.81
CA ILE A 341 -30.95 -3.02 -9.27
C ILE A 341 -32.31 -2.56 -9.80
N GLU A 342 -33.41 -2.90 -9.12
CA GLU A 342 -34.75 -2.47 -9.51
C GLU A 342 -34.88 -0.94 -9.46
N LYS A 343 -34.39 -0.29 -8.39
CA LYS A 343 -34.43 1.16 -8.24
C LYS A 343 -33.60 1.89 -9.28
N VAL A 344 -32.35 1.47 -9.52
CA VAL A 344 -31.50 2.17 -10.51
C VAL A 344 -32.05 2.02 -11.93
N CYS A 345 -32.64 0.87 -12.26
CA CYS A 345 -33.31 0.67 -13.54
C CYS A 345 -34.59 1.50 -13.67
N ALA A 346 -35.37 1.64 -12.58
CA ALA A 346 -36.53 2.53 -12.57
C ALA A 346 -36.14 4.00 -12.80
N ILE A 347 -35.12 4.48 -12.09
CA ILE A 347 -34.56 5.83 -12.26
C ILE A 347 -34.08 6.04 -13.71
N MET A 348 -33.41 5.04 -14.29
CA MET A 348 -32.95 5.11 -15.66
C MET A 348 -34.11 5.15 -16.66
N LYS A 349 -35.16 4.37 -16.42
CA LYS A 349 -36.37 4.39 -17.24
C LYS A 349 -37.03 5.76 -17.21
N GLU A 350 -37.23 6.34 -16.02
CA GLU A 350 -37.76 7.70 -15.85
C GLU A 350 -36.92 8.72 -16.62
N PHE A 351 -35.59 8.63 -16.51
CA PHE A 351 -34.69 9.51 -17.25
C PHE A 351 -34.87 9.39 -18.77
N LEU A 352 -34.96 8.17 -19.31
CA LEU A 352 -35.16 7.94 -20.74
C LEU A 352 -36.51 8.47 -21.21
N GLU A 353 -37.57 8.34 -20.41
CA GLU A 353 -38.88 8.90 -20.71
C GLU A 353 -38.84 10.45 -20.72
N GLU A 354 -38.17 11.08 -19.75
CA GLU A 354 -38.09 12.54 -19.69
C GLU A 354 -37.21 13.16 -20.79
N TYR A 355 -36.07 12.55 -21.11
CA TYR A 355 -35.02 13.17 -21.95
C TYR A 355 -34.93 12.62 -23.38
N ASN A 356 -35.70 11.58 -23.71
CA ASN A 356 -35.69 10.99 -25.05
C ASN A 356 -36.99 11.24 -25.84
N HIS A 357 -37.88 12.10 -25.33
CA HIS A 357 -39.18 12.45 -25.94
C HIS A 357 -39.23 13.83 -26.64
N GLU A 358 -38.10 14.50 -26.92
CA GLU A 358 -38.13 15.69 -27.79
C GLU A 358 -38.26 15.30 -29.28
N GLU A 359 -39.51 15.11 -29.73
CA GLU A 359 -39.89 15.19 -31.14
C GLU A 359 -39.75 16.65 -31.64
N ASN A 360 -38.98 16.84 -32.70
CA ASN A 360 -39.26 17.81 -33.76
C ASN A 360 -38.96 17.19 -35.12
#